data_AF-A0A151FD58-F1
#
_entry.id   AF-A0A151FD58-F1
#
_cell.length_a   1.000
_cell.length_b   1.000
_cell.length_c   1.000
_cell.angle_alpha   90.00
_cell.angle_beta   90.00
_cell.angle_gamma   90.00
#
_symmetry.space_group_name_H-M   'P 1'
#
loop_
_entity.id
_entity.type
_entity.pdbx_description
1 polymer ?
#
loop_
_entity_poly.entity_id
_entity_poly.type
_entity_poly.pdbx_seq_one_letter_code
_entity_poly.pdbx_strand_id
1 'polypeptide(L)'
;MKVPLGQKVKDLEVTEPRVKPLIEEAQKETLTGYIRVTYEKENINDFYIFLINGDLTAAYAEEMLTEKEIFGKEALDRALTIFSKGIASIYQLEEHEISGLRQKEPRLFLREEKLGFTELLEAQLKRLNRDGQFMASLVADVQGLPVAAMDSEYNTERIAALSALVQDVSHRAESQLGFKKMDEVSLVDDDKVRLVCRYFQVGDQTYILSCVVPAYQTYRRLTNTAIREIQKVMKKRFS
;
A
#
# COMPACT_ATOMS: atom_id res chain seq x y z
N MET A 1 -22.43 -11.41 17.76
CA MET A 1 -22.50 -9.95 17.98
C MET A 1 -23.68 -9.41 17.19
N LYS A 2 -24.43 -8.42 17.69
CA LYS A 2 -25.62 -7.93 16.97
C LYS A 2 -25.24 -6.89 15.92
N VAL A 3 -25.21 -7.31 14.65
CA VAL A 3 -25.05 -6.39 13.51
C VAL A 3 -26.32 -5.55 13.34
N PRO A 4 -26.23 -4.22 13.13
CA PRO A 4 -27.38 -3.37 12.83
C PRO A 4 -28.09 -3.86 11.57
N LEU A 5 -29.42 -3.86 11.56
CA LEU A 5 -30.20 -4.44 10.45
C LEU A 5 -30.17 -3.60 9.18
N GLY A 6 -30.01 -2.28 9.30
CA GLY A 6 -29.98 -1.34 8.18
C GLY A 6 -31.18 -1.39 7.24
N GLN A 7 -31.06 -0.70 6.11
CA GLN A 7 -32.00 -0.81 4.99
C GLN A 7 -31.42 -1.76 3.95
N LYS A 8 -32.13 -2.85 3.65
CA LYS A 8 -31.74 -3.77 2.58
C LYS A 8 -31.90 -3.09 1.22
N VAL A 9 -30.83 -3.09 0.43
CA VAL A 9 -30.76 -2.44 -0.89
C VAL A 9 -31.00 -3.45 -2.01
N LYS A 10 -30.26 -4.55 -2.02
CA LYS A 10 -30.34 -5.59 -3.06
C LYS A 10 -29.90 -6.97 -2.58
N ASP A 11 -30.40 -7.99 -3.25
CA ASP A 11 -29.93 -9.38 -3.16
C ASP A 11 -29.24 -9.78 -4.46
N LEU A 12 -28.16 -10.54 -4.32
CA LEU A 12 -27.34 -11.00 -5.41
C LEU A 12 -27.00 -12.48 -5.16
N GLU A 13 -27.17 -13.30 -6.19
CA GLU A 13 -26.73 -14.69 -6.14
C GLU A 13 -25.20 -14.72 -6.30
N VAL A 14 -24.52 -15.43 -5.42
CA VAL A 14 -23.07 -15.66 -5.51
C VAL A 14 -22.89 -17.00 -6.21
N THR A 15 -22.89 -16.97 -7.55
CA THR A 15 -22.81 -18.17 -8.39
C THR A 15 -21.39 -18.70 -8.55
N GLU A 16 -20.39 -17.83 -8.41
CA GLU A 16 -18.96 -18.13 -8.41
C GLU A 16 -18.23 -17.14 -7.46
N PRO A 17 -17.08 -17.49 -6.89
CA PRO A 17 -16.61 -16.88 -5.65
C PRO A 17 -15.95 -15.55 -5.93
N ARG A 18 -16.77 -14.51 -5.85
CA ARG A 18 -16.37 -13.17 -6.17
C ARG A 18 -17.06 -12.16 -5.25
N VAL A 19 -16.93 -12.39 -3.95
CA VAL A 19 -17.17 -11.35 -2.93
C VAL A 19 -16.35 -10.10 -3.27
N LYS A 20 -15.15 -10.26 -3.83
CA LYS A 20 -14.28 -9.16 -4.25
C LYS A 20 -14.97 -8.19 -5.24
N PRO A 21 -15.52 -8.63 -6.39
CA PRO A 21 -16.36 -7.77 -7.24
C PRO A 21 -17.53 -7.08 -6.53
N LEU A 22 -18.19 -7.75 -5.58
CA LEU A 22 -19.27 -7.12 -4.81
C LEU A 22 -18.74 -5.99 -3.92
N ILE A 23 -17.57 -6.20 -3.30
CA ILE A 23 -16.86 -5.13 -2.59
C ILE A 23 -16.54 -4.01 -3.56
N GLU A 24 -15.85 -4.28 -4.67
CA GLU A 24 -15.45 -3.27 -5.66
C GLU A 24 -16.63 -2.46 -6.22
N GLU A 25 -17.80 -3.09 -6.40
CA GLU A 25 -19.05 -2.42 -6.78
C GLU A 25 -19.55 -1.51 -5.66
N ALA A 26 -19.64 -2.00 -4.43
CA ALA A 26 -20.04 -1.20 -3.28
C ALA A 26 -19.08 -0.02 -3.00
N GLN A 27 -17.78 -0.19 -3.28
CA GLN A 27 -16.79 0.89 -3.20
C GLN A 27 -17.08 1.98 -4.25
N LYS A 28 -17.41 1.60 -5.49
CA LYS A 28 -17.77 2.54 -6.56
C LYS A 28 -19.08 3.27 -6.29
N GLU A 29 -20.05 2.59 -5.68
CA GLU A 29 -21.33 3.17 -5.25
C GLU A 29 -21.19 4.02 -3.97
N THR A 30 -19.98 4.16 -3.42
CA THR A 30 -19.70 4.90 -2.18
C THR A 30 -20.57 4.43 -1.00
N LEU A 31 -20.81 3.12 -0.91
CA LEU A 31 -21.70 2.53 0.09
C LEU A 31 -21.25 2.87 1.52
N THR A 32 -22.19 3.34 2.33
CA THR A 32 -22.10 3.33 3.79
C THR A 32 -23.05 2.26 4.31
N GLY A 33 -22.52 1.15 4.81
CA GLY A 33 -23.31 -0.04 5.12
C GLY A 33 -22.47 -1.30 5.20
N TYR A 34 -23.07 -2.44 4.85
CA TYR A 34 -22.34 -3.70 4.76
C TYR A 34 -22.91 -4.63 3.69
N ILE A 35 -22.04 -5.53 3.23
CA ILE A 35 -22.39 -6.68 2.43
C ILE A 35 -22.45 -7.88 3.36
N ARG A 36 -23.62 -8.53 3.47
CA ARG A 36 -23.76 -9.83 4.13
C ARG A 36 -23.61 -10.93 3.08
N VAL A 37 -22.71 -11.87 3.30
CA VAL A 37 -22.51 -13.03 2.43
C VAL A 37 -22.76 -14.29 3.23
N THR A 38 -23.67 -15.14 2.75
CA THR A 38 -24.01 -16.42 3.36
C THR A 38 -23.70 -17.53 2.35
N TYR A 39 -22.81 -18.45 2.69
CA TYR A 39 -22.43 -19.57 1.81
C TYR A 39 -23.23 -20.85 2.12
N GLU A 40 -23.45 -21.68 1.10
CA GLU A 40 -24.18 -22.94 1.20
C GLU A 40 -23.35 -24.11 1.78
N LYS A 41 -22.02 -23.99 1.88
CA LYS A 41 -21.15 -25.09 2.34
C LYS A 41 -21.34 -25.40 3.84
N GLU A 42 -21.16 -26.67 4.19
CA GLU A 42 -21.36 -27.42 5.47
C GLU A 42 -21.40 -26.68 6.81
N ASN A 43 -20.78 -25.51 6.96
CA ASN A 43 -20.98 -24.60 8.08
C ASN A 43 -21.48 -23.26 7.52
N ILE A 44 -22.75 -22.93 7.73
CA ILE A 44 -23.31 -21.62 7.33
C ILE A 44 -22.53 -20.55 8.10
N ASN A 45 -21.69 -19.83 7.37
CA ASN A 45 -20.94 -18.70 7.90
C ASN A 45 -21.57 -17.44 7.30
N ASP A 46 -22.13 -16.59 8.17
CA ASP A 46 -22.50 -15.25 7.76
C ASP A 46 -21.25 -14.37 7.84
N PHE A 47 -20.84 -13.82 6.71
CA PHE A 47 -19.80 -12.79 6.64
C PHE A 47 -20.46 -11.43 6.50
N TYR A 48 -19.97 -10.45 7.25
CA TYR A 48 -20.41 -9.06 7.20
C TYR A 48 -19.20 -8.19 6.89
N ILE A 49 -19.25 -7.49 5.76
CA ILE A 49 -18.15 -6.70 5.22
C ILE A 49 -18.62 -5.25 5.18
N PHE A 50 -18.06 -4.40 6.04
CA PHE A 50 -18.55 -3.05 6.27
C PHE A 50 -17.79 -2.02 5.45
N LEU A 51 -18.53 -1.09 4.88
CA LEU A 51 -18.01 0.04 4.13
C LEU A 51 -18.52 1.36 4.71
N ILE A 52 -17.67 2.39 4.72
CA ILE A 52 -18.06 3.77 5.03
C ILE A 52 -17.67 4.63 3.84
N ASN A 53 -18.64 5.26 3.17
CA ASN A 53 -18.43 6.06 1.96
C ASN A 53 -17.63 5.32 0.86
N GLY A 54 -17.82 4.00 0.77
CA GLY A 54 -17.09 3.14 -0.16
C GLY A 54 -15.70 2.69 0.32
N ASP A 55 -15.22 3.12 1.49
CA ASP A 55 -13.99 2.59 2.07
C ASP A 55 -14.29 1.29 2.83
N LEU A 56 -13.54 0.23 2.54
CA LEU A 56 -13.63 -1.03 3.28
C LEU A 56 -13.03 -0.85 4.68
N THR A 57 -13.85 -0.95 5.72
CA THR A 57 -13.47 -0.49 7.08
C THR A 57 -13.46 -1.59 8.12
N ALA A 58 -14.34 -2.58 8.01
CA ALA A 58 -14.48 -3.63 9.00
C ALA A 58 -14.95 -4.94 8.36
N ALA A 59 -14.65 -6.05 9.03
CA ALA A 59 -15.19 -7.35 8.66
C ALA A 59 -15.49 -8.19 9.92
N TYR A 60 -16.51 -9.03 9.79
CA TYR A 60 -17.00 -9.91 10.84
C TYR A 60 -17.51 -11.19 10.21
N ALA A 61 -17.31 -12.32 10.88
CA ALA A 61 -17.97 -13.55 10.52
C ALA A 61 -18.51 -14.25 11.76
N GLU A 62 -19.64 -14.92 11.59
CA GLU A 62 -20.24 -15.77 12.60
C GLU A 62 -20.46 -17.16 12.01
N GLU A 63 -19.79 -18.15 12.58
CA GLU A 63 -20.01 -19.55 12.23
C GLU A 63 -21.28 -20.05 12.95
N MET A 64 -22.38 -20.30 12.23
CA MET A 64 -23.69 -20.56 12.87
C MET A 64 -23.73 -21.82 13.75
N LEU A 65 -22.93 -22.85 13.43
CA LEU A 65 -22.97 -24.12 14.17
C LEU A 65 -22.15 -24.08 15.46
N THR A 66 -21.11 -23.25 15.50
CA THR A 66 -20.15 -23.19 16.63
C THR A 66 -20.31 -21.91 17.44
N GLU A 67 -21.14 -20.98 16.97
CA GLU A 67 -21.26 -19.59 17.46
C GLU A 67 -19.89 -18.88 17.50
N LYS A 68 -18.93 -19.37 16.70
CA LYS A 68 -17.59 -18.82 16.68
C LYS A 68 -17.59 -17.50 15.93
N GLU A 69 -17.16 -16.47 16.62
CA GLU A 69 -16.99 -15.14 16.07
C GLU A 69 -15.57 -14.94 15.54
N ILE A 70 -15.45 -14.38 14.34
CA ILE A 70 -14.18 -14.05 13.69
C ILE A 70 -14.25 -12.57 13.31
N PHE A 71 -13.16 -11.84 13.52
CA PHE A 71 -13.14 -10.39 13.42
C PHE A 71 -12.04 -9.88 12.49
N GLY A 72 -12.26 -8.71 11.90
CA GLY A 72 -11.26 -7.95 11.17
C GLY A 72 -10.68 -8.72 9.98
N LYS A 73 -9.35 -8.64 9.79
CA LYS A 73 -8.66 -9.18 8.62
C LYS A 73 -8.89 -10.69 8.45
N GLU A 74 -8.92 -11.46 9.54
CA GLU A 74 -9.19 -12.90 9.46
C GLU A 74 -10.57 -13.20 8.86
N ALA A 75 -11.60 -12.44 9.27
CA ALA A 75 -12.95 -12.59 8.73
C ALA A 75 -13.01 -12.25 7.24
N LEU A 76 -12.34 -11.16 6.84
CA LEU A 76 -12.24 -10.74 5.44
C LEU A 76 -11.52 -11.78 4.57
N ASP A 77 -10.34 -12.24 5.00
CA ASP A 77 -9.54 -13.21 4.26
C ASP A 77 -10.31 -14.52 4.05
N ARG A 78 -11.09 -14.95 5.06
CA ARG A 78 -11.98 -16.11 4.93
C ARG A 78 -13.12 -15.85 3.92
N ALA A 79 -13.78 -14.70 4.00
CA ALA A 79 -14.83 -14.35 3.04
C ALA A 79 -14.31 -14.34 1.59
N LEU A 80 -13.08 -13.89 1.38
CA LEU A 80 -12.47 -13.82 0.04
C LEU A 80 -11.96 -15.18 -0.49
N THR A 81 -11.74 -16.17 0.39
CA THR A 81 -11.15 -17.47 0.03
C THR A 81 -12.17 -18.61 -0.05
N ILE A 82 -13.44 -18.40 0.30
CA ILE A 82 -14.48 -19.43 0.17
C ILE A 82 -14.97 -19.53 -1.27
N PHE A 83 -14.72 -20.70 -1.89
CA PHE A 83 -15.17 -21.06 -3.23
C PHE A 83 -16.47 -21.90 -3.14
N SER A 84 -17.60 -21.24 -2.84
CA SER A 84 -18.90 -21.90 -2.74
C SER A 84 -20.03 -20.99 -3.23
N LYS A 85 -21.17 -21.59 -3.59
CA LYS A 85 -22.40 -20.85 -3.87
C LYS A 85 -22.94 -20.20 -2.60
N GLY A 86 -23.65 -19.10 -2.76
CA GLY A 86 -24.22 -18.37 -1.65
C GLY A 86 -25.13 -17.25 -2.07
N ILE A 87 -25.59 -16.50 -1.08
CA ILE A 87 -26.40 -15.29 -1.27
C ILE A 87 -25.63 -14.13 -0.67
N ALA A 88 -25.51 -13.04 -1.43
CA ALA A 88 -25.03 -11.77 -0.92
C ALA A 88 -26.18 -10.76 -0.86
N SER A 89 -26.35 -10.14 0.29
CA SER A 89 -27.32 -9.07 0.52
C SER A 89 -26.59 -7.80 0.89
N ILE A 90 -26.91 -6.70 0.22
CA ILE A 90 -26.33 -5.38 0.53
C ILE A 90 -27.29 -4.61 1.41
N TYR A 91 -26.76 -4.05 2.50
CA TYR A 91 -27.48 -3.22 3.45
C TYR A 91 -26.83 -1.84 3.54
N GLN A 92 -27.65 -0.82 3.53
CA GLN A 92 -27.25 0.55 3.79
C GLN A 92 -27.46 0.87 5.27
N LEU A 93 -26.50 1.57 5.86
CA LEU A 93 -26.54 2.05 7.24
C LEU A 93 -26.33 3.55 7.27
N GLU A 94 -26.83 4.18 8.33
CA GLU A 94 -26.46 5.53 8.66
C GLU A 94 -25.06 5.57 9.27
N GLU A 95 -24.30 6.64 9.01
CA GLU A 95 -22.90 6.75 9.48
C GLU A 95 -22.77 6.65 11.00
N HIS A 96 -23.78 7.11 11.74
CA HIS A 96 -23.82 7.04 13.20
C HIS A 96 -23.96 5.60 13.73
N GLU A 97 -24.58 4.69 12.97
CA GLU A 97 -24.72 3.27 13.34
C GLU A 97 -23.37 2.57 13.27
N ILE A 98 -22.60 2.82 12.21
CA ILE A 98 -21.24 2.26 12.05
C ILE A 98 -20.27 2.90 13.05
N SER A 99 -20.40 4.20 13.28
CA SER A 99 -19.61 4.91 14.32
C SER A 99 -19.85 4.33 15.71
N GLY A 100 -21.11 3.94 16.02
CA GLY A 100 -21.46 3.24 17.26
C GLY A 100 -20.82 1.87 17.38
N LEU A 101 -20.68 1.12 16.27
CA LEU A 101 -19.95 -0.16 16.24
C LEU A 101 -18.46 0.03 16.56
N ARG A 102 -17.84 1.13 16.10
CA ARG A 102 -16.42 1.41 16.37
C ARG A 102 -16.09 1.54 17.84
N GLN A 103 -17.00 2.12 18.62
CA GLN A 103 -16.84 2.27 20.06
C GLN A 103 -17.09 0.96 20.80
N LYS A 104 -18.13 0.20 20.39
CA LYS A 104 -18.55 -1.02 21.08
C LYS A 104 -17.66 -2.21 20.77
N GLU A 105 -17.24 -2.36 19.51
CA GLU A 105 -16.51 -3.53 19.01
C GLU A 105 -15.37 -3.11 18.06
N PRO A 106 -14.27 -2.56 18.61
CA PRO A 106 -13.14 -2.09 17.80
C PRO A 106 -12.42 -3.23 17.05
N ARG A 107 -12.64 -4.49 17.45
CA ARG A 107 -12.03 -5.69 16.81
C ARG A 107 -12.54 -5.93 15.39
N LEU A 108 -13.75 -5.44 15.07
CA LEU A 108 -14.35 -5.55 13.75
C LEU A 108 -13.53 -4.82 12.69
N PHE A 109 -13.01 -3.67 13.09
CA PHE A 109 -12.37 -2.75 12.18
C PHE A 109 -11.10 -3.39 11.68
N LEU A 110 -10.99 -3.43 10.36
CA LEU A 110 -9.72 -3.70 9.71
C LEU A 110 -8.81 -2.64 10.28
N ARG A 111 -7.82 -3.06 11.06
CA ARG A 111 -6.74 -2.16 11.41
C ARG A 111 -6.27 -1.63 10.07
N GLU A 112 -6.25 -0.31 9.91
CA GLU A 112 -5.37 0.27 8.91
C GLU A 112 -4.04 -0.43 9.16
N GLU A 113 -3.64 -1.32 8.26
CA GLU A 113 -2.22 -1.58 8.10
C GLU A 113 -1.70 -0.21 7.73
N LYS A 114 -1.34 0.57 8.76
CA LYS A 114 -0.44 1.69 8.59
C LYS A 114 0.71 1.03 7.90
N LEU A 115 0.80 1.24 6.58
CA LEU A 115 1.95 0.86 5.79
C LEU A 115 3.14 1.22 6.66
N GLY A 116 3.95 0.21 6.97
CA GLY A 116 5.16 0.47 7.72
C GLY A 116 5.95 1.53 6.99
N PHE A 117 6.84 2.18 7.72
CA PHE A 117 7.62 3.29 7.19
C PHE A 117 8.31 2.93 5.86
N THR A 118 8.85 1.72 5.76
CA THR A 118 9.50 1.20 4.56
C THR A 118 8.49 1.07 3.41
N GLU A 119 7.32 0.51 3.67
CA GLU A 119 6.27 0.32 2.66
C GLU A 119 5.70 1.64 2.14
N LEU A 120 5.63 2.68 2.98
CA LEU A 120 5.26 4.04 2.54
C LEU A 120 6.31 4.64 1.59
N LEU A 121 7.59 4.37 1.83
CA LEU A 121 8.68 4.82 0.95
C LEU A 121 8.71 4.01 -0.35
N GLU A 122 8.58 2.69 -0.27
CA GLU A 122 8.49 1.80 -1.42
C GLU A 122 7.29 2.16 -2.31
N ALA A 123 6.16 2.56 -1.74
CA ALA A 123 5.03 3.06 -2.52
C ALA A 123 5.38 4.31 -3.35
N GLN A 124 6.19 5.23 -2.80
CA GLN A 124 6.67 6.39 -3.55
C GLN A 124 7.65 5.99 -4.66
N LEU A 125 8.56 5.06 -4.37
CA LEU A 125 9.53 4.55 -5.35
C LEU A 125 8.87 3.76 -6.48
N LYS A 126 7.87 2.94 -6.15
CA LYS A 126 7.06 2.21 -7.14
C LYS A 126 6.31 3.16 -8.06
N ARG A 127 5.72 4.23 -7.49
CA ARG A 127 5.08 5.28 -8.28
C ARG A 127 6.10 5.99 -9.17
N LEU A 128 7.27 6.35 -8.64
CA LEU A 128 8.35 6.98 -9.40
C LEU A 128 8.78 6.11 -10.59
N ASN A 129 9.01 4.81 -10.35
CA ASN A 129 9.39 3.87 -11.40
C ASN A 129 8.31 3.74 -12.45
N ARG A 130 7.04 3.62 -12.05
CA ARG A 130 5.91 3.52 -12.99
C ARG A 130 5.75 4.78 -13.83
N ASP A 131 5.71 5.95 -13.18
CA ASP A 131 5.44 7.22 -13.84
C ASP A 131 6.63 7.68 -14.72
N GLY A 132 7.86 7.28 -14.38
CA GLY A 132 9.09 7.57 -15.13
C GLY A 132 9.59 6.43 -16.02
N GLN A 133 8.94 5.28 -15.99
CA GLN A 133 9.44 4.02 -16.56
C GLN A 133 10.88 3.70 -16.14
N PHE A 134 11.24 4.02 -14.89
CA PHE A 134 12.59 3.73 -14.39
C PHE A 134 12.71 2.23 -14.12
N MET A 135 13.90 1.70 -14.40
CA MET A 135 14.20 0.28 -14.21
C MET A 135 14.27 -0.06 -12.72
N ALA A 136 14.87 0.84 -11.93
CA ALA A 136 14.95 0.71 -10.49
C ALA A 136 15.08 2.09 -9.81
N SER A 137 14.71 2.15 -8.54
CA SER A 137 15.01 3.27 -7.66
C SER A 137 15.28 2.81 -6.23
N LEU A 138 16.08 3.60 -5.51
CA LEU A 138 16.59 3.32 -4.19
C LEU A 138 16.62 4.63 -3.39
N VAL A 139 16.19 4.58 -2.13
CA VAL A 139 16.55 5.58 -1.13
C VAL A 139 17.57 4.96 -0.21
N ALA A 140 18.71 5.60 -0.06
CA ALA A 140 19.78 5.19 0.83
C ALA A 140 20.21 6.35 1.74
N ASP A 141 20.90 6.02 2.82
CA ASP A 141 21.64 7.02 3.59
C ASP A 141 22.95 7.43 2.87
N VAL A 142 23.72 8.35 3.47
CA VAL A 142 25.01 8.80 2.91
C VAL A 142 26.08 7.71 2.84
N GLN A 143 25.92 6.62 3.60
CA GLN A 143 26.83 5.47 3.55
C GLN A 143 26.45 4.50 2.41
N GLY A 144 25.37 4.78 1.68
CA GLY A 144 24.85 3.93 0.63
C GLY A 144 24.01 2.76 1.15
N LEU A 145 23.62 2.76 2.43
CA LEU A 145 22.78 1.70 3.00
C LEU A 145 21.31 1.93 2.61
N PRO A 146 20.62 0.92 2.03
CA PRO A 146 19.22 1.03 1.64
C PRO A 146 18.28 1.29 2.81
N VAL A 147 17.43 2.31 2.66
CA VAL A 147 16.25 2.56 3.50
C VAL A 147 15.00 1.96 2.86
N ALA A 148 14.88 2.05 1.54
CA ALA A 148 13.82 1.45 0.73
C ALA A 148 14.29 1.33 -0.71
N ALA A 149 13.89 0.28 -1.42
CA ALA A 149 14.31 0.06 -2.80
C ALA A 149 13.20 -0.58 -3.61
N MET A 150 13.03 -0.18 -4.87
CA MET A 150 12.07 -0.78 -5.80
C MET A 150 12.73 -1.04 -7.14
N ASP A 151 12.67 -2.30 -7.57
CA ASP A 151 12.93 -2.71 -8.94
C ASP A 151 11.59 -2.99 -9.64
N SER A 152 11.49 -2.63 -10.92
CA SER A 152 10.43 -3.06 -11.82
C SER A 152 10.11 -4.57 -11.76
N GLU A 153 11.11 -5.42 -11.49
CA GLU A 153 11.00 -6.89 -11.45
C GLU A 153 11.28 -7.49 -10.05
N TYR A 154 11.43 -6.68 -9.00
CA TYR A 154 11.83 -7.14 -7.65
C TYR A 154 13.14 -7.98 -7.62
N ASN A 155 14.14 -7.61 -8.43
CA ASN A 155 15.43 -8.30 -8.44
C ASN A 155 16.37 -7.77 -7.34
N THR A 156 16.56 -8.55 -6.28
CA THR A 156 17.45 -8.24 -5.14
C THR A 156 18.91 -8.03 -5.52
N GLU A 157 19.41 -8.66 -6.58
CA GLU A 157 20.80 -8.49 -7.04
C GLU A 157 21.03 -7.09 -7.62
N ARG A 158 20.05 -6.56 -8.37
CA ARG A 158 20.11 -5.20 -8.92
C ARG A 158 20.05 -4.14 -7.83
N ILE A 159 19.28 -4.38 -6.77
CA ILE A 159 19.25 -3.49 -5.59
C ILE A 159 20.60 -3.47 -4.88
N ALA A 160 21.24 -4.63 -4.70
CA ALA A 160 22.57 -4.71 -4.11
C ALA A 160 23.63 -3.97 -4.97
N ALA A 161 23.60 -4.18 -6.29
CA ALA A 161 24.48 -3.49 -7.22
C ALA A 161 24.28 -1.97 -7.20
N LEU A 162 23.01 -1.50 -7.18
CA LEU A 162 22.68 -0.09 -7.08
C LEU A 162 23.20 0.52 -5.77
N SER A 163 23.06 -0.20 -4.65
CA SER A 163 23.53 0.24 -3.34
C SER A 163 25.06 0.40 -3.30
N ALA A 164 25.79 -0.59 -3.84
CA ALA A 164 27.24 -0.53 -3.95
C ALA A 164 27.72 0.65 -4.83
N LEU A 165 27.03 0.91 -5.95
CA LEU A 165 27.32 2.06 -6.82
C LEU A 165 27.08 3.40 -6.11
N VAL A 166 25.98 3.51 -5.34
CA VAL A 166 25.69 4.72 -4.55
C VAL A 166 26.75 4.96 -3.48
N GLN A 167 27.21 3.90 -2.83
CA GLN A 167 28.29 3.98 -1.86
C GLN A 167 29.60 4.47 -2.49
N ASP A 168 30.01 3.91 -3.63
CA ASP A 168 31.23 4.33 -4.35
C ASP A 168 31.14 5.79 -4.83
N VAL A 169 30.00 6.20 -5.39
CA VAL A 169 29.75 7.59 -5.82
C VAL A 169 29.86 8.56 -4.64
N SER A 170 29.24 8.23 -3.51
CA SER A 170 29.24 9.07 -2.32
C SER A 170 30.65 9.20 -1.73
N HIS A 171 31.38 8.08 -1.64
CA HIS A 171 32.75 8.09 -1.16
C HIS A 171 33.66 8.96 -2.04
N ARG A 172 33.60 8.82 -3.37
CA ARG A 172 34.45 9.61 -4.29
C ARG A 172 34.11 11.10 -4.26
N ALA A 173 32.82 11.43 -4.22
CA ALA A 173 32.35 12.80 -4.15
C ALA A 173 32.89 13.56 -2.93
N GLU A 174 32.82 12.96 -1.75
CA GLU A 174 33.27 13.60 -0.51
C GLU A 174 34.80 13.58 -0.39
N SER A 175 35.43 12.41 -0.53
CA SER A 175 36.85 12.22 -0.18
C SER A 175 37.82 12.74 -1.24
N GLN A 176 37.44 12.72 -2.52
CA GLN A 176 38.37 13.05 -3.61
C GLN A 176 38.12 14.44 -4.20
N LEU A 177 36.87 14.91 -4.19
CA LEU A 177 36.49 16.18 -4.84
C LEU A 177 36.19 17.30 -3.85
N GLY A 178 36.08 17.00 -2.54
CA GLY A 178 35.86 18.00 -1.50
C GLY A 178 34.52 18.74 -1.62
N PHE A 179 33.54 18.13 -2.29
CA PHE A 179 32.23 18.76 -2.46
C PHE A 179 31.46 18.77 -1.13
N LYS A 180 31.27 19.97 -0.57
CA LYS A 180 30.56 20.16 0.71
C LYS A 180 29.05 20.03 0.59
N LYS A 181 28.49 20.19 -0.62
CA LYS A 181 27.07 20.01 -0.94
C LYS A 181 26.96 19.53 -2.38
N MET A 182 26.56 18.28 -2.56
CA MET A 182 26.15 17.76 -3.86
C MET A 182 24.64 17.79 -3.95
N ASP A 183 24.11 18.25 -5.08
CA ASP A 183 22.68 18.18 -5.37
C ASP A 183 22.35 16.94 -6.21
N GLU A 184 23.23 16.58 -7.16
CA GLU A 184 23.00 15.51 -8.13
C GLU A 184 24.31 14.98 -8.72
N VAL A 185 24.39 13.66 -8.90
CA VAL A 185 25.39 12.97 -9.72
C VAL A 185 24.65 12.16 -10.78
N SER A 186 25.13 12.18 -12.02
CA SER A 186 24.60 11.33 -13.08
C SER A 186 25.74 10.61 -13.78
N LEU A 187 25.66 9.29 -13.82
CA LEU A 187 26.50 8.42 -14.65
C LEU A 187 25.67 8.00 -15.86
N VAL A 188 26.29 7.99 -17.03
CA VAL A 188 25.61 7.63 -18.29
C VAL A 188 26.44 6.55 -18.97
N ASP A 189 25.81 5.44 -19.30
CA ASP A 189 26.41 4.35 -20.05
C ASP A 189 26.28 4.58 -21.58
N ASP A 190 26.95 3.77 -22.39
CA ASP A 190 26.95 3.84 -23.85
C ASP A 190 25.53 3.72 -24.42
N ASP A 191 24.70 2.86 -23.82
CA ASP A 191 23.27 2.69 -24.13
C ASP A 191 22.39 3.88 -23.72
N LYS A 192 23.00 4.97 -23.22
CA LYS A 192 22.33 6.19 -22.73
C LYS A 192 21.43 5.96 -21.50
N VAL A 193 21.48 4.78 -20.90
CA VAL A 193 20.94 4.51 -19.56
C VAL A 193 21.68 5.37 -18.56
N ARG A 194 20.95 5.97 -17.62
CA ARG A 194 21.52 6.88 -16.62
C ARG A 194 21.30 6.34 -15.22
N LEU A 195 22.36 6.26 -14.44
CA LEU A 195 22.25 6.21 -12.99
C LEU A 195 22.26 7.65 -12.48
N VAL A 196 21.17 8.08 -11.88
CA VAL A 196 21.03 9.41 -11.28
C VAL A 196 20.96 9.26 -9.77
N CYS A 197 21.86 9.92 -9.05
CA CYS A 197 21.87 10.00 -7.59
C CYS A 197 21.56 11.44 -7.17
N ARG A 198 20.48 11.65 -6.43
CA ARG A 198 20.04 12.98 -5.97
C ARG A 198 20.04 13.05 -4.46
N TYR A 199 20.81 13.99 -3.93
CA TYR A 199 20.92 14.18 -2.49
C TYR A 199 19.78 15.05 -1.99
N PHE A 200 19.24 14.71 -0.82
CA PHE A 200 18.23 15.50 -0.14
C PHE A 200 18.37 15.38 1.37
N GLN A 201 17.80 16.32 2.10
CA GLN A 201 17.91 16.37 3.56
C GLN A 201 16.55 16.17 4.24
N VAL A 202 16.57 15.49 5.38
CA VAL A 202 15.46 15.39 6.33
C VAL A 202 16.01 15.63 7.73
N GLY A 203 15.69 16.78 8.33
CA GLY A 203 16.36 17.22 9.55
C GLY A 203 17.85 17.42 9.28
N ASP A 204 18.70 16.87 10.16
CA ASP A 204 20.16 16.93 10.03
C ASP A 204 20.76 15.75 9.23
N GLN A 205 19.91 14.84 8.76
CA GLN A 205 20.34 13.66 8.01
C GLN A 205 20.23 13.89 6.50
N THR A 206 21.27 13.48 5.79
CA THR A 206 21.31 13.48 4.32
C THR A 206 20.97 12.08 3.80
N TYR A 207 20.21 12.04 2.73
CA TYR A 207 19.75 10.84 2.04
C TYR A 207 19.99 10.98 0.54
N ILE A 208 19.99 9.85 -0.14
CA ILE A 208 20.25 9.77 -1.58
C ILE A 208 19.08 9.04 -2.23
N LEU A 209 18.41 9.70 -3.18
CA LEU A 209 17.49 9.04 -4.10
C LEU A 209 18.26 8.67 -5.36
N SER A 210 18.39 7.39 -5.62
CA SER A 210 19.07 6.85 -6.79
C SER A 210 18.09 6.19 -7.74
N CYS A 211 18.25 6.40 -9.04
CA CYS A 211 17.35 5.89 -10.07
C CYS A 211 18.14 5.40 -11.29
N VAL A 212 17.73 4.27 -11.85
CA VAL A 212 18.20 3.79 -13.16
C VAL A 212 17.17 4.19 -14.21
N VAL A 213 17.51 5.23 -14.97
CA VAL A 213 16.65 5.90 -15.93
C VAL A 213 16.99 5.41 -17.34
N PRO A 214 16.02 4.92 -18.12
CA PRO A 214 16.30 4.48 -19.49
C PRO A 214 16.64 5.66 -20.40
N ALA A 215 17.19 5.33 -21.58
CA ALA A 215 17.59 6.31 -22.58
C ALA A 215 16.47 7.30 -22.91
N TYR A 216 16.86 8.56 -23.14
CA TYR A 216 15.98 9.64 -23.60
C TYR A 216 14.83 10.04 -22.65
N GLN A 217 14.77 9.52 -21.42
CA GLN A 217 13.76 9.93 -20.45
C GLN A 217 14.15 11.16 -19.63
N THR A 218 13.17 12.04 -19.41
CA THR A 218 13.32 13.18 -18.48
C THR A 218 12.99 12.75 -17.05
N TYR A 219 13.95 12.85 -16.13
CA TYR A 219 13.78 12.37 -14.75
C TYR A 219 13.66 13.49 -13.70
N ARG A 220 14.16 14.69 -14.00
CA ARG A 220 14.37 15.74 -12.97
C ARG A 220 13.07 16.18 -12.29
N ARG A 221 11.99 16.33 -13.07
CA ARG A 221 10.67 16.70 -12.52
C ARG A 221 10.10 15.59 -11.63
N LEU A 222 10.17 14.33 -12.08
CA LEU A 222 9.63 13.18 -11.36
C LEU A 222 10.40 12.92 -10.06
N THR A 223 11.73 12.97 -10.12
CA THR A 223 12.59 12.84 -8.93
C THR A 223 12.39 13.98 -7.94
N ASN A 224 12.19 15.23 -8.39
CA ASN A 224 11.83 16.35 -7.50
C ASN A 224 10.51 16.09 -6.75
N THR A 225 9.49 15.61 -7.46
CA THR A 225 8.19 15.28 -6.85
C THR A 225 8.35 14.14 -5.85
N ALA A 226 9.05 13.07 -6.22
CA ALA A 226 9.28 11.92 -5.35
C ALA A 226 10.05 12.30 -4.08
N ILE A 227 11.12 13.10 -4.19
CA ILE A 227 11.89 13.60 -3.03
C ILE A 227 10.96 14.33 -2.05
N ARG A 228 10.08 15.23 -2.55
CA ARG A 228 9.17 15.97 -1.67
C ARG A 228 8.20 15.05 -0.92
N GLU A 229 7.65 14.04 -1.59
CA GLU A 229 6.74 13.08 -0.94
C GLU A 229 7.47 12.16 0.05
N ILE A 230 8.66 11.67 -0.31
CA ILE A 230 9.54 10.90 0.59
C ILE A 230 9.89 11.72 1.83
N GLN A 231 10.26 12.99 1.68
CA GLN A 231 10.53 13.88 2.80
C GLN A 231 9.32 14.04 3.73
N LYS A 232 8.08 14.09 3.21
CA LYS A 232 6.88 14.13 4.04
C LYS A 232 6.71 12.85 4.86
N VAL A 233 6.93 11.68 4.24
CA VAL A 233 6.88 10.37 4.92
C VAL A 233 7.94 10.32 6.03
N MET A 234 9.18 10.70 5.72
CA MET A 234 10.30 10.69 6.67
C MET A 234 10.12 11.67 7.82
N LYS A 235 9.64 12.89 7.55
CA LYS A 235 9.40 13.88 8.62
C LYS A 235 8.40 13.39 9.66
N LYS A 236 7.33 12.69 9.24
CA LYS A 236 6.33 12.11 10.17
C LYS A 236 6.90 11.04 11.11
N ARG A 237 8.04 10.44 10.78
CA ARG A 237 8.71 9.43 11.60
C ARG A 237 9.67 10.04 12.63
N PHE A 238 10.28 11.17 12.28
CA PHE A 238 11.30 11.85 13.10
C PHE A 238 10.79 13.10 13.83
N SER A 239 9.50 13.42 13.70
CA SER A 239 8.77 14.45 14.47
C SER A 239 8.15 13.87 15.72
#